data_AF-A0A1J3CVM5-F1
#
_entry.id   AF-A0A1J3CVM5-F1
#
_cell.length_a   1.000
_cell.length_b   1.000
_cell.length_c   1.000
_cell.angle_alpha   90.00
_cell.angle_beta   90.00
_cell.angle_gamma   90.00
#
_symmetry.space_group_name_H-M   'P 1'
#
loop_
_entity.id
_entity.type
_entity.pdbx_description
1 polymer ?
#
loop_
_entity_poly.entity_id
_entity_poly.type
_entity_poly.pdbx_seq_one_letter_code
_entity_poly.pdbx_strand_id
1 'polypeptide(L)'
;FKSKRMAEDLRWHFTNSSEDGTMRHPVDSITWAQANDKWPVFAAEPRNLRLGLSTDGMNPFSIQNTKYSTWPVLLVNYNLPPTMCMKADNIMLTMLIPGPT
;
A
#
# COMPACT_ATOMS: atom_id res chain seq x y z
N PHE A 1 -11.59 -15.18 2.10
CA PHE A 1 -10.28 -15.03 2.79
C PHE A 1 -9.83 -16.37 3.35
N LYS A 2 -8.52 -16.65 3.32
CA LYS A 2 -7.93 -17.92 3.79
C LYS A 2 -8.00 -18.10 5.32
N SER A 3 -8.20 -17.02 6.09
CA SER A 3 -8.46 -17.07 7.54
C SER A 3 -9.40 -15.94 7.98
N LYS A 4 -10.13 -16.16 9.09
CA LYS A 4 -10.99 -15.15 9.72
C LYS A 4 -10.18 -13.93 10.17
N ARG A 5 -9.03 -14.16 10.82
CA ARG A 5 -8.12 -13.13 11.28
C ARG A 5 -7.68 -12.19 10.15
N MET A 6 -7.29 -12.75 9.00
CA MET A 6 -6.89 -11.92 7.85
C MET A 6 -8.05 -11.06 7.33
N ALA A 7 -9.28 -11.58 7.36
CA ALA A 7 -10.47 -10.81 6.97
C ALA A 7 -10.74 -9.64 7.94
N GLU A 8 -10.46 -9.83 9.23
CA GLU A 8 -10.56 -8.78 10.25
C GLU A 8 -9.45 -7.73 10.08
N ASP A 9 -8.20 -8.17 9.90
CA ASP A 9 -7.06 -7.28 9.67
C ASP A 9 -7.25 -6.38 8.44
N LEU A 10 -7.87 -6.90 7.36
CA LEU A 10 -8.18 -6.14 6.14
C LEU A 10 -9.29 -5.09 6.32
N ARG A 11 -9.99 -5.10 7.45
CA ARG A 11 -10.98 -4.08 7.79
C ARG A 11 -10.43 -3.06 8.77
N TRP A 12 -9.18 -3.19 9.20
CA TRP A 12 -8.58 -2.32 10.22
C TRP A 12 -8.72 -0.84 9.87
N HIS A 13 -8.49 -0.45 8.62
CA HIS A 13 -8.64 0.93 8.16
C HIS A 13 -10.04 1.53 8.42
N PHE A 14 -11.09 0.71 8.50
CA PHE A 14 -12.48 1.18 8.62
C PHE A 14 -12.84 1.52 10.07
N THR A 15 -12.20 0.85 11.04
CA THR A 15 -12.54 0.97 12.48
C THR A 15 -11.49 1.72 13.29
N ASN A 16 -10.39 2.14 12.68
CA ASN A 16 -9.22 2.67 13.38
C ASN A 16 -8.79 4.07 12.91
N SER A 17 -9.72 4.88 12.38
CA SER A 17 -9.49 6.32 12.20
C SER A 17 -9.17 7.00 13.55
N SER A 18 -8.32 8.02 13.53
CA SER A 18 -7.84 8.63 14.78
C SER A 18 -8.87 9.50 15.49
N GLU A 19 -8.96 9.29 16.80
CA GLU A 19 -9.81 10.05 17.73
C GLU A 19 -8.99 10.65 18.88
N ASP A 20 -7.72 10.22 19.02
CA ASP A 20 -6.80 10.54 20.12
C ASP A 20 -5.76 11.61 19.75
N GLY A 21 -5.89 12.22 18.56
CA GLY A 21 -4.95 13.21 18.04
C GLY A 21 -3.64 12.62 17.49
N THR A 22 -3.45 11.29 17.49
CA THR A 22 -2.25 10.65 16.94
C THR A 22 -2.52 10.13 15.53
N MET A 23 -1.80 10.64 14.53
CA MET A 23 -1.99 10.22 13.14
C MET A 23 -1.62 8.75 12.91
N ARG A 24 -2.49 8.03 12.19
CA ARG A 24 -2.34 6.63 11.82
C ARG A 24 -2.18 6.51 10.31
N HIS A 25 -1.01 6.01 9.91
CA HIS A 25 -0.75 5.70 8.51
C HIS A 25 -1.50 4.44 8.07
N PRO A 26 -2.13 4.41 6.88
CA PRO A 26 -2.35 5.52 5.93
C PRO A 26 -3.72 6.21 6.07
N VAL A 27 -4.59 5.70 6.97
CA VAL A 27 -6.01 6.07 7.07
C VAL A 27 -6.26 7.56 7.34
N ASP A 28 -5.36 8.23 8.08
CA ASP A 28 -5.51 9.64 8.41
C ASP A 28 -4.79 10.58 7.43
N SER A 29 -4.26 10.05 6.33
CA SER A 29 -3.63 10.89 5.32
C SER A 29 -4.66 11.76 4.59
N ILE A 30 -4.24 12.96 4.17
CA ILE A 30 -5.10 13.86 3.37
C ILE A 30 -5.57 13.16 2.09
N THR A 31 -4.69 12.39 1.44
CA THR A 31 -5.02 11.62 0.24
C THR A 31 -6.13 10.60 0.50
N TRP A 32 -6.15 9.99 1.69
CA TRP A 32 -7.19 9.05 2.08
C TRP A 32 -8.55 9.75 2.26
N ALA A 33 -8.55 10.91 2.93
CA ALA A 33 -9.75 11.73 3.07
C ALA A 33 -10.31 12.16 1.70
N GLN A 34 -9.43 12.66 0.82
CA GLN A 34 -9.82 13.04 -0.55
C GLN A 34 -10.40 11.86 -1.35
N ALA A 35 -9.84 10.66 -1.18
CA ALA A 35 -10.38 9.46 -1.80
C ALA A 35 -11.76 9.10 -1.24
N ASN A 36 -11.98 9.23 0.07
CA ASN A 36 -13.28 9.00 0.68
C ASN A 36 -14.34 9.95 0.15
N ASP A 37 -14.02 11.24 0.08
CA ASP A 37 -14.93 12.28 -0.41
C ASP A 37 -15.27 12.06 -1.89
N LYS A 38 -14.29 11.63 -2.69
CA LYS A 38 -14.48 11.37 -4.12
C LYS A 38 -15.30 10.10 -4.39
N TRP A 39 -15.19 9.07 -3.55
CA TRP A 39 -15.86 7.78 -3.74
C TRP A 39 -16.57 7.30 -2.46
N PRO A 40 -17.65 7.98 -2.04
CA PRO A 40 -18.30 7.72 -0.75
C PRO A 40 -18.90 6.31 -0.65
N VAL A 41 -19.47 5.78 -1.74
CA VAL A 41 -20.01 4.41 -1.78
C VAL A 41 -18.91 3.37 -1.58
N PHE A 42 -17.73 3.61 -2.17
CA PHE A 42 -16.57 2.74 -1.97
C PHE A 42 -16.02 2.86 -0.55
N ALA A 43 -15.94 4.08 -0.02
CA ALA A 43 -15.49 4.33 1.36
C ALA A 43 -16.40 3.72 2.41
N ALA A 44 -17.71 3.65 2.14
CA ALA A 44 -18.70 3.07 3.04
C ALA A 44 -18.62 1.54 3.14
N GLU A 45 -17.98 0.83 2.20
CA GLU A 45 -17.80 -0.63 2.24
C GLU A 45 -16.57 -1.00 3.07
N PRO A 46 -16.71 -1.62 4.27
CA PRO A 46 -15.58 -1.96 5.13
C PRO A 46 -14.61 -2.96 4.51
N ARG A 47 -15.08 -3.75 3.53
CA ARG A 47 -14.29 -4.78 2.82
C ARG A 47 -13.71 -4.27 1.50
N ASN A 48 -13.74 -2.96 1.25
CA ASN A 48 -13.03 -2.38 0.13
C ASN A 48 -11.53 -2.72 0.21
N LEU A 49 -10.80 -2.65 -0.90
CA LEU A 49 -9.35 -2.86 -0.90
C LEU A 49 -8.66 -1.62 -1.45
N ARG A 50 -7.70 -1.10 -0.69
CA ARG A 50 -6.90 0.08 -1.01
C ARG A 50 -5.45 -0.34 -1.07
N LEU A 51 -4.85 -0.12 -2.23
CA LEU A 51 -3.48 -0.52 -2.52
C LEU A 51 -2.63 0.73 -2.74
N GLY A 52 -1.46 0.74 -2.09
CA GLY A 52 -0.38 1.66 -2.43
C GLY A 52 0.40 1.14 -3.62
N LEU A 53 0.70 2.01 -4.56
CA LEU A 53 1.58 1.73 -5.69
C LEU A 53 2.89 2.49 -5.47
N SER A 54 4.01 1.77 -5.51
CA SER A 54 5.34 2.37 -5.51
C SER A 54 6.10 1.95 -6.75
N THR A 55 6.64 2.94 -7.45
CA THR A 55 7.51 2.77 -8.63
C THR A 55 8.78 3.55 -8.34
N ASP A 56 9.78 2.90 -7.74
CA ASP A 56 11.10 3.50 -7.57
C ASP A 56 12.08 2.90 -8.58
N GLY A 57 13.02 3.72 -9.04
CA GLY A 57 14.11 3.29 -9.90
C GLY A 57 15.16 2.55 -9.08
N MET A 58 14.95 1.25 -8.81
CA MET A 58 15.97 0.43 -8.19
C MET A 58 17.05 0.08 -9.24
N ASN A 59 18.33 0.29 -8.92
CA ASN A 59 19.42 -0.31 -9.67
C ASN A 59 19.90 -1.57 -8.91
N PRO A 60 19.34 -2.76 -9.17
CA PRO A 60 19.68 -3.97 -8.42
C PRO A 60 21.14 -4.40 -8.60
N PHE A 61 21.86 -3.84 -9.58
CA PHE A 61 23.27 -4.12 -9.87
C PHE A 61 24.21 -3.04 -9.37
N SER A 62 23.88 -2.40 -8.24
CA SER A 62 24.68 -1.35 -7.60
C SER A 62 26.19 -1.63 -7.73
N ILE A 63 26.89 -0.70 -8.39
CA ILE A 63 28.34 -0.59 -8.59
C ILE A 63 28.88 -1.33 -9.84
N GLN A 64 29.05 -0.56 -10.93
CA GLN A 64 29.94 -0.76 -12.11
C GLN A 64 29.35 -1.18 -13.47
N ASN A 65 28.05 -1.39 -13.65
CA ASN A 65 27.50 -1.56 -15.01
C ASN A 65 26.16 -0.87 -15.22
N THR A 66 26.19 0.34 -15.77
CA THR A 66 25.02 1.19 -16.08
C THR A 66 24.29 0.79 -17.37
N LYS A 67 24.56 -0.39 -17.94
CA LYS A 67 23.95 -0.79 -19.22
C LYS A 67 22.47 -1.17 -19.11
N TYR A 68 21.97 -1.49 -17.92
CA TYR A 68 20.59 -1.92 -17.73
C TYR A 68 20.04 -1.38 -16.41
N SER A 69 18.91 -0.69 -16.47
CA SER A 69 18.13 -0.31 -15.29
C SER A 69 16.82 -1.12 -15.25
N THR A 70 16.23 -1.33 -14.07
CA THR A 70 14.94 -2.03 -13.94
C THR A 70 14.10 -1.41 -12.84
N TRP A 71 12.88 -1.04 -13.15
CA TRP A 71 12.00 -0.30 -12.25
C TRP A 71 10.96 -1.27 -11.69
N PRO A 72 11.10 -1.72 -10.42
CA PRO A 72 10.10 -2.55 -9.79
C PRO A 72 8.83 -1.75 -9.52
N VAL A 73 7.69 -2.38 -9.81
CA VAL A 73 6.37 -1.90 -9.42
C VAL A 73 5.90 -2.73 -8.23
N LEU A 74 5.85 -2.08 -7.06
CA LEU A 74 5.45 -2.70 -5.81
C LEU A 74 4.01 -2.30 -5.47
N LEU A 75 3.20 -3.27 -5.06
CA LEU A 75 1.89 -3.06 -4.46
C LEU A 75 1.92 -3.34 -2.97
N VAL A 76 1.33 -2.46 -2.19
CA VAL A 76 1.22 -2.59 -0.73
C VAL A 76 -0.24 -2.57 -0.33
N ASN A 77 -0.66 -3.50 0.53
CA ASN A 77 -2.03 -3.49 1.05
C ASN A 77 -2.18 -2.52 2.23
N TYR A 78 -2.83 -1.39 1.99
CA TYR A 78 -3.00 -0.31 2.95
C TYR A 78 -4.22 -0.46 3.86
N ASN A 79 -4.99 -1.54 3.70
CA ASN A 79 -6.04 -1.87 4.63
C ASN A 79 -5.55 -2.40 5.97
N LEU A 80 -4.33 -2.95 5.99
CA LEU A 80 -3.73 -3.60 7.15
C LEU A 80 -3.21 -2.56 8.16
N PRO A 81 -3.06 -2.94 9.43
CA PRO A 81 -2.45 -2.08 10.44
C PRO A 81 -1.04 -1.57 10.03
N PRO A 82 -0.58 -0.42 10.55
CA PRO A 82 0.70 0.20 10.18
C PRO A 82 1.89 -0.74 10.37
N THR A 83 1.85 -1.57 11.41
CA THR A 83 2.90 -2.55 11.74
C THR A 83 2.90 -3.77 10.80
N MET A 84 1.85 -3.95 10.01
CA MET A 84 1.66 -5.09 9.14
C MET A 84 1.76 -4.72 7.66
N CYS A 85 1.23 -3.57 7.24
CA CYS A 85 1.20 -3.16 5.82
C CYS A 85 2.61 -3.06 5.20
N MET A 86 3.62 -2.65 5.96
CA MET A 86 5.02 -2.54 5.50
C MET A 86 5.85 -3.82 5.68
N LYS A 87 5.24 -4.94 6.11
CA LYS A 87 5.95 -6.22 6.15
C LYS A 87 6.15 -6.76 4.73
N ALA A 88 7.30 -7.37 4.47
CA ALA A 88 7.64 -7.93 3.16
C ALA A 88 6.55 -8.85 2.59
N ASP A 89 5.92 -9.68 3.44
CA ASP A 89 4.83 -10.58 3.04
C ASP A 89 3.58 -9.87 2.49
N ASN A 90 3.41 -8.57 2.81
CA ASN A 90 2.29 -7.73 2.36
C ASN A 90 2.70 -6.74 1.26
N ILE A 91 3.95 -6.81 0.80
CA ILE A 91 4.48 -6.06 -0.33
C ILE A 91 4.64 -7.03 -1.51
N MET A 92 3.93 -6.76 -2.60
CA MET A 92 3.94 -7.60 -3.79
C MET A 92 4.74 -6.93 -4.89
N LEU A 93 5.79 -7.61 -5.38
CA LEU A 93 6.39 -7.25 -6.66
C LEU A 93 5.45 -7.69 -7.79
N THR A 94 4.87 -6.73 -8.50
CA THR A 94 3.85 -7.01 -9.52
C THR A 94 4.37 -6.89 -10.95
N MET A 95 5.38 -6.06 -11.17
CA MET A 95 5.96 -5.85 -12.49
C MET A 95 7.43 -5.42 -12.35
N LEU A 96 8.23 -5.81 -13.34
CA LEU A 96 9.58 -5.31 -13.56
C LEU A 96 9.59 -4.61 -14.93
N ILE A 97 9.85 -3.31 -14.93
CA ILE A 97 9.92 -2.53 -16.16
C ILE A 97 11.41 -2.34 -16.51
N PRO A 98 11.90 -2.81 -17.67
CA PRO A 98 13.23 -2.45 -18.13
C PRO A 98 13.32 -0.94 -18.25
N GLY A 99 14.28 -0.34 -17.56
CA GLY A 99 14.53 1.08 -17.67
C GLY A 99 15.38 1.39 -18.91
N PRO A 100 15.52 2.69 -19.26
CA PRO A 100 16.25 3.10 -20.44
C PRO A 100 17.71 2.62 -20.41
N THR A 101 18.21 2.23 -21.58
CA THR A 101 19.64 2.10 -21.90
C THR A 101 20.27 3.45 -22.20
#